data_AF-A0A382L7K3-F1
#
_entry.id   AF-A0A382L7K3-F1
#
_cell.length_a   1.000
_cell.length_b   1.000
_cell.length_c   1.000
_cell.angle_alpha   90.00
_cell.angle_beta   90.00
_cell.angle_gamma   90.00
#
_symmetry.space_group_name_H-M   'P 1'
#
loop_
_entity.id
_entity.type
_entity.pdbx_description
1 polymer ?
#
loop_
_entity_poly.entity_id
_entity_poly.type
_entity_poly.pdbx_seq_one_letter_code
_entity_poly.pdbx_strand_id
1 'polypeptide(L)'
;MSCSQLADRISSMKEMSTEKNNISLIKKKLNSGTYSQIKRMLNKLHPGDIAHFIESSSPTDREFVWQIINKETEGEVLNLLSDTLKEEFLKTMDAAEVAEVTKSLETDELADILQRLPE
;
A
#
# COMPACT_ATOMS: atom_id res chain seq x y z
N MET A 1 42.73 -23.38 -17.96
CA MET A 1 41.85 -22.94 -16.87
C MET A 1 41.12 -24.16 -16.36
N SER A 2 41.24 -24.44 -15.06
CA SER A 2 40.46 -25.50 -14.41
C SER A 2 38.97 -25.12 -14.44
N CYS A 3 38.06 -26.10 -14.52
CA CYS A 3 36.62 -25.87 -14.42
C CYS A 3 36.22 -25.09 -13.15
N SER A 4 37.03 -25.15 -12.07
CA SER A 4 36.81 -24.36 -10.86
C SER A 4 36.98 -22.85 -11.08
N GLN A 5 38.01 -22.42 -11.82
CA GLN A 5 38.30 -21.00 -12.07
C GLN A 5 37.29 -20.33 -13.00
N LEU A 6 36.55 -21.14 -13.77
CA LEU A 6 35.52 -20.68 -14.71
C LEU A 6 34.20 -20.43 -13.98
N ALA A 7 33.87 -21.24 -12.97
CA ALA A 7 32.73 -21.04 -12.09
C ALA A 7 32.85 -19.76 -11.24
N ASP A 8 34.03 -19.49 -10.67
CA ASP A 8 34.26 -18.28 -9.85
C ASP A 8 34.09 -16.99 -10.66
N ARG A 9 34.53 -16.99 -11.93
CA ARG A 9 34.35 -15.84 -12.84
C ARG A 9 32.89 -15.64 -13.25
N ILE A 10 32.13 -16.72 -13.41
CA ILE A 10 30.70 -16.64 -13.69
C ILE A 10 29.94 -16.09 -12.47
N SER A 11 30.31 -16.49 -11.25
CA SER A 11 29.77 -15.90 -10.01
C SER A 11 30.05 -14.40 -9.91
N SER A 12 31.29 -13.98 -10.17
CA SER A 12 31.67 -12.57 -10.12
C SER A 12 31.01 -11.72 -11.24
N MET A 13 30.73 -12.30 -12.42
CA MET A 13 29.93 -11.66 -13.47
C MET A 13 28.43 -11.61 -13.16
N LYS A 14 27.92 -12.54 -12.34
CA LYS A 14 26.53 -12.55 -11.88
C LYS A 14 26.27 -11.45 -10.86
N GLU A 15 27.24 -11.13 -10.00
CA GLU A 15 27.15 -10.00 -9.06
C GLU A 15 27.11 -8.65 -9.80
N MET A 16 27.99 -8.46 -10.78
CA MET A 16 28.10 -7.21 -11.55
C MET A 16 26.91 -6.94 -12.50
N SER A 17 26.14 -7.97 -12.88
CA SER A 17 24.88 -7.82 -13.63
C SER A 17 23.66 -7.60 -12.73
N THR A 18 23.73 -8.04 -11.46
CA THR A 18 22.69 -7.78 -10.46
C THR A 18 22.70 -6.32 -10.00
N GLU A 19 23.88 -5.70 -9.89
CA GLU A 19 24.04 -4.32 -9.41
C GLU A 19 23.54 -3.26 -10.42
N LYS A 20 23.65 -3.53 -11.72
CA LYS A 20 23.03 -2.67 -12.75
C LYS A 20 21.50 -2.80 -12.83
N ASN A 21 20.94 -3.96 -12.44
CA ASN A 21 19.49 -4.13 -12.31
C ASN A 21 18.92 -3.27 -11.16
N ASN A 22 19.69 -2.98 -10.10
CA ASN A 22 19.29 -2.07 -9.02
C ASN A 22 19.20 -0.58 -9.41
N ILE A 23 19.92 -0.11 -10.42
CA ILE A 23 19.80 1.29 -10.86
C ILE A 23 18.50 1.53 -11.67
N SER A 24 17.93 0.48 -12.24
CA SER A 24 16.53 0.40 -12.68
C SER A 24 15.55 0.32 -11.48
N LEU A 25 15.92 -0.34 -10.37
CA LEU A 25 15.19 -0.22 -9.10
C LEU A 25 15.17 1.22 -8.53
N ILE A 26 16.09 2.08 -8.94
CA ILE A 26 16.14 3.51 -8.57
C ILE A 26 15.42 4.38 -9.60
N LYS A 27 15.26 3.90 -10.84
CA LYS A 27 14.15 4.37 -11.66
C LYS A 27 12.78 4.06 -11.01
N LYS A 28 12.76 3.19 -10.02
CA LYS A 28 11.64 2.90 -9.12
C LYS A 28 11.67 3.73 -7.81
N LYS A 29 12.65 4.64 -7.68
CA LYS A 29 12.55 5.94 -6.99
C LYS A 29 12.09 7.09 -7.92
N LEU A 30 11.76 6.87 -9.21
CA LEU A 30 11.44 7.94 -10.20
C LEU A 30 10.23 8.82 -9.85
N ASN A 31 9.58 8.61 -8.73
CA ASN A 31 8.69 9.63 -8.22
C ASN A 31 8.94 9.89 -6.73
N SER A 32 10.04 9.52 -6.11
CA SER A 32 10.27 9.74 -4.65
C SER A 32 9.94 11.16 -4.19
N GLY A 33 10.21 12.18 -5.01
CA GLY A 33 9.67 13.53 -4.83
C GLY A 33 8.14 13.57 -4.99
N THR A 34 7.61 13.23 -6.15
CA THR A 34 6.17 13.18 -6.46
C THR A 34 5.35 12.27 -5.54
N TYR A 35 5.69 11.00 -5.36
CA TYR A 35 5.16 10.05 -4.37
C TYR A 35 5.23 10.61 -2.95
N SER A 36 6.38 11.13 -2.49
CA SER A 36 6.44 11.72 -1.15
C SER A 36 5.57 12.97 -1.05
N GLN A 37 5.44 13.75 -2.12
CA GLN A 37 4.57 14.92 -2.18
C GLN A 37 3.10 14.51 -2.16
N ILE A 38 2.68 13.53 -2.97
CA ILE A 38 1.33 12.98 -3.02
C ILE A 38 0.98 12.37 -1.67
N LYS A 39 1.85 11.51 -1.12
CA LYS A 39 1.70 10.95 0.23
C LYS A 39 1.53 12.07 1.25
N ARG A 40 2.38 13.09 1.24
CA ARG A 40 2.26 14.23 2.17
C ARG A 40 1.01 15.07 1.94
N MET A 41 0.53 15.20 0.70
CA MET A 41 -0.68 15.94 0.37
C MET A 41 -1.92 15.20 0.85
N LEU A 42 -2.03 13.91 0.54
CA LEU A 42 -3.15 13.07 0.97
C LEU A 42 -3.20 12.96 2.49
N ASN A 43 -2.07 12.74 3.16
CA ASN A 43 -2.03 12.66 4.62
C ASN A 43 -2.17 14.01 5.35
N LYS A 44 -2.44 15.10 4.62
CA LYS A 44 -2.87 16.39 5.18
C LYS A 44 -4.36 16.64 5.01
N LEU A 45 -5.04 15.83 4.19
CA LEU A 45 -6.47 15.93 3.99
C LEU A 45 -7.20 15.35 5.20
N HIS A 46 -8.44 15.80 5.39
CA HIS A 46 -9.32 15.17 6.34
C HIS A 46 -9.66 13.75 5.85
N PRO A 47 -9.83 12.74 6.73
CA PRO A 47 -10.18 11.37 6.33
C PRO A 47 -11.39 11.31 5.39
N GLY A 48 -12.41 12.15 5.64
CA GLY A 48 -13.58 12.26 4.76
C GLY A 48 -13.26 12.75 3.33
N ASP A 49 -12.29 13.63 3.15
CA ASP A 49 -11.87 14.08 1.82
C ASP A 49 -11.14 12.95 1.06
N ILE A 50 -10.34 12.16 1.78
CA ILE A 50 -9.66 10.99 1.23
C ILE A 50 -10.69 9.92 0.82
N ALA A 51 -11.69 9.67 1.67
CA ALA A 51 -12.78 8.76 1.37
C ALA A 51 -13.51 9.20 0.08
N HIS A 52 -13.90 10.47 -0.01
CA HIS A 52 -14.53 11.01 -1.21
C HIS A 52 -13.66 10.89 -2.47
N PHE A 53 -12.35 11.08 -2.33
CA PHE A 53 -11.41 10.87 -3.42
C PHE A 53 -11.36 9.40 -3.87
N ILE A 54 -11.33 8.45 -2.93
CA ILE A 54 -11.39 7.01 -3.21
C ILE A 54 -12.70 6.62 -3.93
N GLU A 55 -13.83 7.18 -3.51
CA GLU A 55 -15.14 6.88 -4.11
C GLU A 55 -15.25 7.34 -5.57
N SER A 56 -14.68 8.50 -5.87
CA SER A 56 -14.68 9.10 -7.21
C SER A 56 -13.56 8.59 -8.11
N SER A 57 -12.60 7.84 -7.57
CA SER A 57 -11.43 7.33 -8.29
C SER A 57 -11.69 6.02 -9.04
N SER A 58 -10.89 5.79 -10.09
CA SER A 58 -10.83 4.49 -10.76
C SER A 58 -10.31 3.40 -9.81
N PRO A 59 -10.58 2.10 -10.07
CA PRO A 59 -10.08 1.00 -9.23
C PRO A 59 -8.56 1.07 -9.01
N THR A 60 -7.81 1.32 -10.08
CA THR A 60 -6.34 1.45 -10.02
C THR A 60 -5.89 2.62 -9.15
N ASP A 61 -6.55 3.77 -9.26
CA ASP A 61 -6.16 4.97 -8.52
C ASP A 61 -6.54 4.87 -7.04
N ARG A 62 -7.69 4.26 -6.70
CA ARG A 62 -8.06 4.08 -5.29
C ARG A 62 -7.13 3.12 -4.56
N GLU A 63 -6.71 2.03 -5.21
CA GLU A 63 -5.72 1.11 -4.63
C GLU A 63 -4.43 1.85 -4.34
N PHE A 64 -3.98 2.69 -5.27
CA PHE A 64 -2.81 3.52 -5.07
C PHE A 64 -2.97 4.49 -3.89
N VAL A 65 -4.12 5.15 -3.74
CA VAL A 65 -4.42 6.04 -2.60
C VAL A 65 -4.40 5.28 -1.28
N TRP A 66 -5.02 4.10 -1.24
CA TRP A 66 -5.03 3.24 -0.05
C TRP A 66 -3.61 2.87 0.39
N GLN A 67 -2.71 2.54 -0.54
CA GLN A 67 -1.33 2.15 -0.25
C GLN A 67 -0.41 3.29 0.23
N ILE A 68 -0.86 4.55 0.15
CA ILE A 68 -0.03 5.71 0.48
C ILE A 68 -0.54 6.54 1.65
N ILE A 69 -1.80 6.37 2.06
CA ILE A 69 -2.29 6.95 3.30
C ILE A 69 -1.61 6.30 4.52
N ASN A 70 -1.60 7.03 5.63
CA ASN A 70 -1.00 6.59 6.87
C ASN A 70 -1.89 5.54 7.54
N LYS A 71 -1.28 4.56 8.19
CA LYS A 71 -1.99 3.47 8.86
C LYS A 71 -3.00 3.97 9.89
N GLU A 72 -2.66 5.05 10.60
CA GLU A 72 -3.54 5.66 11.60
C GLU A 72 -4.82 6.25 10.99
N THR A 73 -4.76 6.63 9.71
CA THR A 73 -5.86 7.25 8.94
C THR A 73 -6.70 6.21 8.19
N GLU A 74 -6.16 5.02 7.91
CA GLU A 74 -6.86 3.97 7.17
C GLU A 74 -8.19 3.59 7.84
N GLY A 75 -8.24 3.49 9.17
CA GLY A 75 -9.46 3.17 9.92
C GLY A 75 -10.58 4.18 9.67
N GLU A 76 -10.30 5.46 9.93
CA GLU A 76 -11.28 6.55 9.74
C GLU A 76 -11.73 6.65 8.29
N VAL A 77 -10.82 6.49 7.32
CA VAL A 77 -11.16 6.46 5.90
C VAL A 77 -12.08 5.28 5.59
N LEU A 78 -11.73 4.07 6.04
CA LEU A 78 -12.53 2.86 5.83
C LEU A 78 -13.96 3.02 6.37
N ASN A 79 -14.10 3.63 7.56
CA ASN A 79 -15.40 3.85 8.17
C ASN A 79 -16.30 4.77 7.33
N LEU A 80 -15.71 5.78 6.70
CA LEU A 80 -16.39 6.80 5.90
C LEU A 80 -16.68 6.39 4.45
N LEU A 81 -16.14 5.26 3.97
CA LEU A 81 -16.48 4.72 2.66
C LEU A 81 -17.89 4.15 2.64
N SER A 82 -18.53 4.21 1.47
CA SER A 82 -19.76 3.45 1.19
C SER A 82 -19.60 1.96 1.48
N ASP A 83 -20.70 1.30 1.87
CA ASP A 83 -20.71 -0.12 2.25
C ASP A 83 -20.08 -1.01 1.18
N THR A 84 -20.35 -0.76 -0.10
CA THR A 84 -19.77 -1.51 -1.22
C THR A 84 -18.25 -1.46 -1.23
N LEU A 85 -17.65 -0.28 -1.07
CA LEU A 85 -16.19 -0.13 -1.11
C LEU A 85 -15.55 -0.62 0.18
N LYS A 86 -16.20 -0.40 1.33
CA LYS A 86 -15.79 -0.93 2.61
C LYS A 86 -15.67 -2.46 2.54
N GLU A 87 -16.68 -3.14 2.03
CA GLU A 87 -16.62 -4.59 1.79
C GLU A 87 -15.53 -4.99 0.78
N GLU A 88 -15.35 -4.22 -0.29
CA GLU A 88 -14.31 -4.46 -1.31
C GLU A 88 -12.91 -4.49 -0.67
N PHE A 89 -12.58 -3.48 0.15
CA PHE A 89 -11.31 -3.43 0.87
C PHE A 89 -11.19 -4.54 1.91
N LEU A 90 -12.23 -4.78 2.73
CA LEU A 90 -12.21 -5.82 3.76
C LEU A 90 -11.99 -7.22 3.17
N LYS A 91 -12.52 -7.50 1.97
CA LYS A 91 -12.29 -8.77 1.24
C LYS A 91 -10.83 -8.98 0.83
N THR A 92 -10.04 -7.91 0.73
CA THR A 92 -8.62 -7.99 0.34
C THR A 92 -7.66 -8.08 1.54
N MET A 93 -8.15 -7.80 2.75
CA MET A 93 -7.34 -7.76 3.96
C MET A 93 -7.34 -9.11 4.67
N ASP A 94 -6.22 -9.44 5.30
CA ASP A 94 -6.20 -10.53 6.28
C ASP A 94 -6.67 -10.05 7.66
N ALA A 95 -6.92 -11.00 8.57
CA ALA A 95 -7.41 -10.67 9.91
C ALA A 95 -6.44 -9.77 10.71
N ALA A 96 -5.13 -9.84 10.44
CA ALA A 96 -4.15 -9.01 11.13
C ALA A 96 -4.18 -7.58 10.60
N GLU A 97 -4.34 -7.40 9.29
CA GLU A 97 -4.50 -6.09 8.67
C GLU A 97 -5.81 -5.42 9.13
N VAL A 98 -6.93 -6.15 9.14
CA VAL A 98 -8.20 -5.64 9.68
C VAL A 98 -8.03 -5.18 11.14
N ALA A 99 -7.37 -5.99 11.98
CA ALA A 99 -7.14 -5.64 13.38
C ALA A 99 -6.27 -4.38 13.54
N GLU A 100 -5.29 -4.16 12.66
CA GLU A 100 -4.44 -2.96 12.70
C GLU A 100 -5.17 -1.72 12.20
N VAL A 101 -5.88 -1.81 11.06
CA VAL A 101 -6.64 -0.71 10.46
C VAL A 101 -7.73 -0.20 11.40
N THR A 102 -8.41 -1.12 12.10
CA THR A 102 -9.54 -0.78 12.96
C THR A 102 -9.15 -0.33 14.37
N LYS A 103 -7.85 -0.34 14.69
CA LYS A 103 -7.34 0.01 16.04
C LYS A 103 -7.56 1.47 16.42
N SER A 104 -7.65 2.37 15.45
CA SER A 104 -7.91 3.80 15.67
C SER A 104 -9.40 4.15 15.74
N LEU A 105 -10.29 3.18 15.49
CA LEU A 105 -11.74 3.41 15.49
C LEU A 105 -12.35 3.39 16.88
N GLU A 106 -13.41 4.17 17.06
CA GLU A 106 -14.24 4.10 18.25
C GLU A 106 -15.03 2.78 18.32
N THR A 107 -15.52 2.43 19.51
CA THR A 107 -16.12 1.11 19.76
C THR A 107 -17.36 0.84 18.89
N ASP A 108 -18.17 1.86 18.65
CA ASP A 108 -19.36 1.80 17.80
C ASP A 108 -19.01 1.71 16.30
N GLU A 109 -17.99 2.43 15.87
CA GLU A 109 -17.46 2.36 14.50
C GLU A 109 -16.84 0.99 14.21
N LEU A 110 -16.07 0.44 15.15
CA LEU A 110 -15.52 -0.91 15.05
C LEU A 110 -16.64 -1.95 14.93
N ALA A 111 -17.71 -1.82 15.71
CA ALA A 111 -18.85 -2.74 15.64
C ALA A 111 -19.51 -2.74 14.26
N ASP A 112 -19.58 -1.58 13.59
CA ASP A 112 -20.08 -1.45 12.22
C ASP A 112 -19.18 -2.20 11.22
N ILE A 113 -17.86 -2.02 11.32
CA ILE A 113 -16.88 -2.72 10.46
C ILE A 113 -16.97 -4.25 10.63
N LEU A 114 -17.01 -4.74 11.87
CA LEU A 114 -16.99 -6.18 12.17
C LEU A 114 -18.19 -6.92 11.57
N GLN A 115 -19.35 -6.27 11.46
CA GLN A 115 -20.56 -6.87 10.85
C GLN A 115 -20.45 -7.06 9.33
N ARG A 116 -19.43 -6.47 8.70
CA ARG A 116 -19.22 -6.49 7.24
C ARG A 116 -18.06 -7.38 6.80
N LEU A 117 -17.44 -8.10 7.73
CA LEU A 117 -16.37 -9.03 7.38
C LEU A 117 -16.93 -10.19 6.52
N PRO A 118 -16.19 -10.63 5.49
CA PRO A 118 -16.55 -11.82 4.75
C PRO A 118 -16.48 -13.08 5.63
N GLU A 119 -17.31 -14.07 5.31
CA GLU A 119 -17.30 -15.41 5.92
C GLU A 119 -16.02 -16.20 5.60
#